data_AF-A0A8T1SA90-F1
#
_entry.id   AF-A0A8T1SA90-F1
#
_cell.length_a   1.000
_cell.length_b   1.000
_cell.length_c   1.000
_cell.angle_alpha   90.00
_cell.angle_beta   90.00
_cell.angle_gamma   90.00
#
_symmetry.space_group_name_H-M   'P 1'
#
loop_
_entity.id
_entity.type
_entity.pdbx_description
1 polymer ?
#
loop_
_entity_poly.entity_id
_entity_poly.type
_entity_poly.pdbx_seq_one_letter_code
_entity_poly.pdbx_strand_id
1 'polypeptide(L)'
;PADWARAPLDPAVRAVLVGFDEHFCYAKLCQALRYLQRGGPDCLLVGTNRDHRLPLEGGATIPGTGCLVKAVEMAAQREAFIIGKPSRYIFDCVASEFKIEPTRTIMVGDRLDTDILMGNDYGLTTLLTLTGVTTLEEVKGHQESDCSSRKSLVPDYYVDSIADLLPALED
;
A
#
# COMPACT_ATOMS: atom_id res chain seq x y z
N PRO A 1 -17.70 23.80 -16.29
CA PRO A 1 -16.28 23.66 -15.86
C PRO A 1 -15.74 24.80 -14.97
N ALA A 2 -16.39 25.97 -14.90
CA ALA A 2 -15.82 27.16 -14.25
C ALA A 2 -15.73 27.12 -12.70
N ASP A 3 -16.59 26.35 -12.04
CA ASP A 3 -16.76 26.48 -10.58
C ASP A 3 -15.61 25.84 -9.79
N TRP A 4 -15.16 24.65 -10.19
CA TRP A 4 -14.05 23.95 -9.53
C TRP A 4 -12.69 24.64 -9.74
N ALA A 5 -12.52 25.33 -10.87
CA ALA A 5 -11.31 26.08 -11.18
C ALA A 5 -11.18 27.38 -10.36
N ARG A 6 -12.30 27.91 -9.86
CA ARG A 6 -12.39 29.22 -9.18
C ARG A 6 -12.65 29.13 -7.68
N ALA A 7 -12.96 27.94 -7.16
CA ALA A 7 -13.13 27.75 -5.72
C ALA A 7 -11.89 28.28 -4.96
N PRO A 8 -12.05 29.06 -3.88
CA PRO A 8 -10.93 29.58 -3.12
C PRO A 8 -10.12 28.42 -2.52
N LEU A 9 -8.80 28.57 -2.51
CA LEU A 9 -7.89 27.61 -1.88
C LEU A 9 -7.45 28.17 -0.53
N ASP A 10 -7.48 27.33 0.50
CA ASP A 10 -6.95 27.70 1.81
C ASP A 10 -5.42 27.88 1.71
N PRO A 11 -4.87 29.07 1.99
CA PRO A 11 -3.44 29.33 1.89
C PRO A 11 -2.61 28.58 2.93
N ALA A 12 -3.21 28.00 3.98
CA ALA A 12 -2.52 27.21 4.99
C ALA A 12 -2.21 25.77 4.54
N VAL A 13 -2.91 25.26 3.51
CA VAL A 13 -2.69 23.89 3.02
C VAL A 13 -1.27 23.73 2.45
N ARG A 14 -0.58 22.69 2.93
CA ARG A 14 0.80 22.30 2.56
C ARG A 14 0.94 20.85 2.09
N ALA A 15 -0.14 20.08 2.08
CA ALA A 15 -0.10 18.69 1.66
C ALA A 15 -1.45 18.26 1.07
N VAL A 16 -1.38 17.30 0.16
CA VAL A 16 -2.51 16.49 -0.31
C VAL A 16 -2.22 15.07 0.13
N LEU A 17 -3.08 14.55 1.00
CA LEU A 17 -3.08 13.15 1.42
C LEU A 17 -4.18 12.40 0.68
N VAL A 18 -3.83 11.32 0.01
CA VAL A 18 -4.75 10.43 -0.71
C VAL A 18 -4.90 9.15 0.09
N GLY A 19 -6.06 9.00 0.72
CA GLY A 19 -6.51 7.77 1.37
C GLY A 19 -7.64 7.11 0.60
N PHE A 20 -8.21 6.05 1.17
CA PHE A 20 -9.46 5.49 0.68
C PHE A 20 -10.59 6.52 0.83
N ASP A 21 -11.26 6.85 -0.28
CA ASP A 21 -12.33 7.84 -0.33
C ASP A 21 -13.44 7.35 -1.26
N GLU A 22 -14.49 6.75 -0.68
CA GLU A 22 -15.67 6.27 -1.42
C GLU A 22 -16.38 7.38 -2.20
N HIS A 23 -16.19 8.63 -1.78
CA HIS A 23 -16.76 9.82 -2.40
C HIS A 23 -15.72 10.57 -3.23
N PHE A 24 -14.70 9.87 -3.72
CA PHE A 24 -13.74 10.45 -4.66
C PHE A 24 -14.49 10.93 -5.90
N CYS A 25 -14.26 12.19 -6.27
CA CYS A 25 -14.96 12.80 -7.39
C CYS A 25 -14.03 13.75 -8.13
N TYR A 26 -14.43 14.11 -9.35
CA TYR A 26 -13.65 15.01 -10.20
C TYR A 26 -13.38 16.36 -9.52
N ALA A 27 -14.32 16.88 -8.73
CA ALA A 27 -14.12 18.13 -8.00
C ALA A 27 -12.98 18.05 -6.96
N LYS A 28 -12.89 16.95 -6.20
CA LYS A 28 -11.78 16.69 -5.27
C LYS A 28 -10.45 16.54 -6.02
N LEU A 29 -10.44 15.83 -7.14
CA LEU A 29 -9.24 15.69 -7.99
C LEU A 29 -8.75 17.05 -8.51
N CYS A 30 -9.65 17.90 -9.01
CA CYS A 30 -9.32 19.26 -9.42
C CYS A 30 -8.77 20.09 -8.25
N GLN A 31 -9.34 19.98 -7.06
CA GLN A 31 -8.87 20.69 -5.88
C GLN A 31 -7.47 20.22 -5.44
N ALA A 32 -7.23 18.91 -5.42
CA ALA A 32 -5.92 18.32 -5.15
C ALA A 32 -4.87 18.84 -6.14
N LEU A 33 -5.15 18.78 -7.45
CA LEU A 33 -4.27 19.31 -8.48
C LEU A 33 -3.92 20.79 -8.24
N ARG A 34 -4.91 21.61 -7.91
CA ARG A 34 -4.71 23.04 -7.67
C ARG A 34 -3.84 23.32 -6.44
N TYR A 35 -4.00 22.56 -5.35
CA TYR A 35 -3.12 22.67 -4.19
C TYR A 35 -1.67 22.28 -4.52
N LEU A 36 -1.49 21.19 -5.29
CA LEU A 36 -0.17 20.71 -5.70
C LEU A 36 0.52 21.66 -6.69
N GLN A 37 -0.23 22.29 -7.59
CA GLN A 37 0.29 23.31 -8.50
C GLN A 37 0.67 24.60 -7.75
N ARG A 38 -0.19 25.09 -6.87
CA ARG A 38 0.04 26.33 -6.11
C ARG A 38 1.27 26.24 -5.23
N GLY A 39 1.38 25.19 -4.42
CA GLY A 39 2.52 25.03 -3.52
C GLY A 39 3.73 24.37 -4.18
N GLY A 40 3.61 23.93 -5.44
CA GLY A 40 4.71 23.32 -6.19
C GLY A 40 5.42 22.22 -5.38
N PRO A 41 6.77 22.23 -5.29
CA PRO A 41 7.52 21.23 -4.53
C PRO A 41 7.25 21.28 -3.01
N ASP A 42 6.84 22.43 -2.46
CA ASP A 42 6.58 22.61 -1.02
C ASP A 42 5.22 22.06 -0.59
N CYS A 43 4.35 21.73 -1.55
CA CYS A 43 3.11 21.02 -1.27
C CYS A 43 3.35 19.52 -1.41
N LEU A 44 3.29 18.78 -0.30
CA LEU A 44 3.52 17.33 -0.29
C LEU A 44 2.38 16.59 -0.98
N LEU A 45 2.71 15.55 -1.74
CA LEU A 45 1.75 14.56 -2.22
C LEU A 45 2.04 13.24 -1.51
N VAL A 46 1.08 12.77 -0.71
CA VAL A 46 1.22 11.57 0.12
C VAL A 46 0.09 10.61 -0.18
N GLY A 47 0.38 9.32 -0.32
CA GLY A 47 -0.60 8.26 -0.46
C GLY A 47 -0.53 7.28 0.72
N THR A 48 -1.67 6.83 1.23
CA THR A 48 -1.68 5.89 2.37
C THR A 48 -1.16 4.51 1.98
N ASN A 49 -1.53 4.00 0.80
CA ASN A 49 -1.08 2.74 0.22
C ASN A 49 -1.30 2.74 -1.31
N ARG A 50 -0.78 1.72 -2.01
CA ARG A 50 -0.92 1.54 -3.46
C ARG A 50 -1.82 0.36 -3.83
N ASP A 51 -2.68 -0.06 -2.92
CA ASP A 51 -3.57 -1.18 -3.13
C ASP A 51 -4.54 -0.86 -4.27
N HIS A 52 -4.44 -1.59 -5.38
CA HIS A 52 -5.29 -1.35 -6.55
C HIS A 52 -6.71 -1.92 -6.37
N ARG A 53 -6.91 -2.85 -5.42
CA ARG A 53 -8.18 -3.53 -5.21
C ARG A 53 -8.40 -3.84 -3.73
N LEU A 54 -9.66 -3.79 -3.29
CA LEU A 54 -10.11 -4.23 -1.97
C LEU A 54 -11.09 -5.40 -2.16
N PRO A 55 -10.76 -6.60 -1.65
CA PRO A 55 -11.67 -7.74 -1.69
C PRO A 55 -12.86 -7.50 -0.73
N LEU A 56 -14.05 -7.94 -1.14
CA LEU A 56 -15.27 -7.92 -0.33
C LEU A 56 -15.78 -9.35 -0.10
N GLU A 57 -16.67 -9.50 0.89
CA GLU A 57 -17.39 -10.75 1.10
C GLU A 57 -18.14 -11.18 -0.17
N GLY A 58 -18.19 -12.49 -0.43
CA GLY A 58 -18.84 -13.05 -1.62
C GLY A 58 -18.03 -12.95 -2.91
N GLY A 59 -16.75 -12.60 -2.85
CA GLY A 59 -15.83 -12.60 -4.00
C GLY A 59 -15.91 -11.36 -4.89
N ALA A 60 -16.70 -10.36 -4.50
CA ALA A 60 -16.70 -9.06 -5.15
C ALA A 60 -15.40 -8.29 -4.82
N THR A 61 -15.09 -7.29 -5.64
CA THR A 61 -13.90 -6.46 -5.46
C THR A 61 -14.21 -5.03 -5.87
N ILE A 62 -13.71 -4.06 -5.11
CA ILE A 62 -13.82 -2.63 -5.42
C ILE A 62 -12.43 -2.00 -5.62
N PRO A 63 -12.35 -0.83 -6.27
CA PRO A 63 -11.09 -0.09 -6.39
C PRO A 63 -10.49 0.23 -5.01
N GLY A 64 -9.19 0.00 -4.87
CA GLY A 64 -8.45 0.41 -3.67
C GLY A 64 -7.85 1.81 -3.79
N THR A 65 -7.20 2.27 -2.73
CA THR A 65 -6.58 3.62 -2.66
C THR A 65 -5.55 3.86 -3.78
N GLY A 66 -4.87 2.81 -4.25
CA GLY A 66 -3.91 2.89 -5.35
C GLY A 66 -4.52 3.46 -6.64
N CYS A 67 -5.81 3.20 -6.90
CA CYS A 67 -6.52 3.81 -8.03
C CYS A 67 -6.66 5.33 -7.87
N LEU A 68 -6.97 5.79 -6.65
CA LEU A 68 -7.14 7.20 -6.33
C LEU A 68 -5.80 7.93 -6.35
N VAL A 69 -4.77 7.32 -5.74
CA VAL A 69 -3.38 7.79 -5.80
C VAL A 69 -2.97 7.97 -7.25
N LYS A 70 -3.19 6.97 -8.10
CA LYS A 70 -2.78 7.05 -9.50
C LYS A 70 -3.51 8.14 -10.28
N ALA A 71 -4.78 8.39 -9.99
CA ALA A 71 -5.52 9.50 -10.58
C ALA A 71 -4.91 10.86 -10.20
N VAL A 72 -4.55 11.06 -8.93
CA VAL A 72 -3.91 12.31 -8.46
C VAL A 72 -2.49 12.45 -9.00
N GLU A 73 -1.68 11.37 -8.99
CA GLU A 73 -0.34 11.37 -9.56
C GLU A 73 -0.36 11.73 -11.05
N MET A 74 -1.29 11.14 -11.80
CA MET A 74 -1.45 11.42 -13.23
C MET A 74 -1.88 12.87 -13.48
N ALA A 75 -2.84 13.38 -12.71
CA ALA A 75 -3.27 14.77 -12.87
C ALA A 75 -2.15 15.77 -12.53
N ALA A 76 -1.38 15.49 -11.47
CA ALA A 76 -0.33 16.37 -10.97
C ALA A 76 1.02 16.19 -11.68
N GLN A 77 1.21 15.10 -12.44
CA GLN A 77 2.50 14.67 -12.99
C GLN A 77 3.59 14.58 -11.90
N ARG A 78 3.21 14.05 -10.74
CA ARG A 78 4.06 13.91 -9.55
C ARG A 78 3.79 12.58 -8.90
N GLU A 79 4.82 11.89 -8.44
CA GLU A 79 4.66 10.66 -7.66
C GLU A 79 4.33 10.98 -6.21
N ALA A 80 3.43 10.18 -5.62
CA ALA A 80 3.09 10.29 -4.22
C ALA A 80 4.13 9.59 -3.35
N PHE A 81 4.50 10.21 -2.24
CA PHE A 81 5.21 9.52 -1.18
C PHE A 81 4.25 8.54 -0.49
N ILE A 82 4.53 7.24 -0.56
CA ILE A 82 3.67 6.21 0.03
C ILE A 82 4.14 5.92 1.45
N ILE A 83 3.22 6.09 2.42
CA ILE A 83 3.54 5.86 3.84
C ILE A 83 3.32 4.41 4.27
N GLY A 84 2.36 3.71 3.66
CA GLY A 84 2.03 2.33 3.97
C GLY A 84 2.96 1.32 3.29
N LYS A 85 2.63 0.05 3.43
CA LYS A 85 3.41 -1.07 2.92
C LYS A 85 3.62 -0.96 1.39
N PRO A 86 4.82 -1.28 0.85
CA PRO A 86 6.02 -1.80 1.52
C PRO A 86 7.01 -0.71 2.04
N SER A 87 6.56 0.54 2.22
CA SER A 87 7.43 1.66 2.58
C SER A 87 8.18 1.45 3.90
N ARG A 88 9.44 1.89 3.93
CA ARG A 88 10.26 1.90 5.15
C ARG A 88 9.66 2.76 6.25
N TYR A 89 8.85 3.76 5.88
CA TYR A 89 8.25 4.69 6.82
C TYR A 89 7.38 3.97 7.86
N ILE A 90 6.43 3.13 7.44
CA ILE A 90 5.56 2.41 8.37
C ILE A 90 6.34 1.34 9.18
N PHE A 91 7.36 0.72 8.58
CA PHE A 91 8.23 -0.20 9.30
C PHE A 91 9.00 0.51 10.42
N ASP A 92 9.62 1.66 10.12
CA ASP A 92 10.35 2.46 11.10
C ASP A 92 9.40 2.97 12.21
N CYS A 93 8.16 3.33 11.89
CA CYS A 93 7.14 3.67 12.89
C CYS A 93 6.91 2.51 13.87
N VAL A 94 6.59 1.30 13.37
CA VAL A 94 6.35 0.11 14.20
C VAL A 94 7.61 -0.26 15.00
N ALA A 95 8.77 -0.25 14.37
CA ALA A 95 10.03 -0.58 15.03
C ALA A 95 10.40 0.42 16.14
N SER A 96 10.12 1.72 15.93
CA SER A 96 10.38 2.74 16.95
C SER A 96 9.45 2.62 18.16
N GLU A 97 8.20 2.22 17.94
CA GLU A 97 7.18 2.11 19.00
C GLU A 97 7.35 0.82 19.81
N PHE A 98 7.58 -0.32 19.15
CA PHE A 98 7.57 -1.64 19.78
C PHE A 98 8.96 -2.27 19.95
N LYS A 99 10.03 -1.64 19.44
CA LYS A 99 11.42 -2.14 19.51
C LYS A 99 11.57 -3.58 19.01
N ILE A 100 10.95 -3.88 17.87
CA ILE A 100 10.99 -5.23 17.28
C ILE A 100 12.40 -5.57 16.80
N GLU A 101 12.77 -6.85 16.93
CA GLU A 101 14.00 -7.40 16.35
C GLU A 101 13.63 -8.13 15.05
N PRO A 102 14.07 -7.66 13.85
CA PRO A 102 13.62 -8.22 12.57
C PRO A 102 13.83 -9.73 12.44
N THR A 103 14.98 -10.23 12.89
CA THR A 103 15.37 -11.65 12.87
C THR A 103 14.49 -12.54 13.76
N ARG A 104 13.68 -11.94 14.63
CA ARG A 104 12.75 -12.64 15.53
C ARG A 104 11.29 -12.23 15.28
N THR A 105 11.02 -11.54 14.18
CA THR A 105 9.70 -11.03 13.84
C THR A 105 9.25 -11.65 12.52
N ILE A 106 7.98 -12.07 12.48
CA ILE A 106 7.34 -12.61 11.28
C ILE A 106 6.34 -11.60 10.71
N MET A 107 6.43 -11.33 9.41
CA MET A 107 5.45 -10.55 8.67
C MET A 107 4.41 -11.50 8.08
N VAL A 108 3.19 -11.44 8.60
CA VAL A 108 2.05 -12.23 8.11
C VAL A 108 1.16 -11.35 7.25
N GLY A 109 0.87 -11.77 6.03
CA GLY A 109 0.03 -11.00 5.11
C GLY A 109 -0.44 -11.80 3.90
N ASP A 110 -1.25 -11.18 3.06
CA ASP A 110 -1.94 -11.85 1.95
C ASP A 110 -1.52 -11.30 0.57
N ARG A 111 -0.57 -10.35 0.53
CA ARG A 111 -0.13 -9.68 -0.68
C ARG A 111 1.39 -9.67 -0.84
N LEU A 112 1.85 -10.11 -2.01
CA LEU A 112 3.28 -10.18 -2.29
C LEU A 112 3.95 -8.81 -2.36
N ASP A 113 3.33 -7.87 -3.06
CA ASP A 113 3.89 -6.54 -3.38
C ASP A 113 3.83 -5.52 -2.23
N THR A 114 3.25 -5.90 -1.09
CA THR A 114 3.11 -5.05 0.09
C THR A 114 3.60 -5.74 1.34
N ASP A 115 3.00 -6.86 1.74
CA ASP A 115 3.35 -7.56 2.98
C ASP A 115 4.67 -8.30 2.85
N ILE A 116 4.75 -9.19 1.87
CA ILE A 116 5.91 -10.05 1.68
C ILE A 116 7.12 -9.23 1.28
N LEU A 117 6.93 -8.27 0.36
CA LEU A 117 7.99 -7.35 -0.02
C LEU A 117 8.53 -6.56 1.17
N MET A 118 7.65 -6.07 2.06
CA MET A 118 8.11 -5.40 3.30
C MET A 118 8.92 -6.32 4.19
N GLY A 119 8.42 -7.54 4.43
CA GLY A 119 9.14 -8.49 5.28
C GLY A 119 10.52 -8.81 4.73
N ASN A 120 10.60 -9.08 3.42
CA ASN A 120 11.84 -9.35 2.72
C ASN A 120 12.81 -8.16 2.73
N ASP A 121 12.32 -6.94 2.42
CA ASP A 121 13.16 -5.74 2.34
C ASP A 121 13.76 -5.35 3.70
N TYR A 122 13.09 -5.67 4.80
CA TYR A 122 13.52 -5.27 6.16
C TYR A 122 13.98 -6.44 7.05
N GLY A 123 14.16 -7.63 6.47
CA GLY A 123 14.80 -8.77 7.13
C GLY A 123 13.92 -9.48 8.17
N LEU A 124 12.61 -9.46 7.96
CA LEU A 124 11.65 -10.27 8.72
C LEU A 124 11.47 -11.61 8.01
N THR A 125 11.14 -12.66 8.76
CA THR A 125 10.59 -13.87 8.13
C THR A 125 9.21 -13.55 7.56
N THR A 126 8.88 -14.07 6.39
CA THR A 126 7.60 -13.82 5.71
C THR A 126 6.70 -15.04 5.69
N LEU A 127 5.42 -14.81 5.99
CA LEU A 127 4.37 -15.83 5.94
C LEU A 127 3.18 -15.32 5.14
N LEU A 128 2.93 -15.94 4.00
CA LEU A 128 1.76 -15.66 3.17
C LEU A 128 0.54 -16.45 3.65
N THR A 129 -0.60 -15.78 3.87
CA THR A 129 -1.90 -16.45 4.04
C THR A 129 -2.68 -16.45 2.72
N LEU A 130 -3.24 -17.59 2.34
CA LEU A 130 -3.99 -17.76 1.08
C LEU A 130 -5.48 -17.39 1.19
N THR A 131 -5.89 -16.80 2.31
CA THR A 131 -7.26 -16.31 2.55
C THR A 131 -7.59 -15.00 1.83
N GLY A 132 -6.61 -14.34 1.22
CA GLY A 132 -6.74 -12.98 0.70
C GLY A 132 -6.46 -12.85 -0.79
N VAL A 133 -5.57 -11.92 -1.14
CA VAL A 133 -5.45 -11.39 -2.50
C VAL A 133 -4.55 -12.21 -3.44
N THR A 134 -3.45 -12.77 -2.93
CA THR A 134 -2.47 -13.52 -3.73
C THR A 134 -2.84 -15.00 -3.82
N THR A 135 -2.59 -15.61 -4.98
CA THR A 135 -2.76 -17.05 -5.19
C THR A 135 -1.42 -17.79 -5.16
N LEU A 136 -1.45 -19.10 -4.86
CA LEU A 136 -0.25 -19.93 -4.88
C LEU A 136 0.36 -20.05 -6.29
N GLU A 137 -0.45 -19.92 -7.35
CA GLU A 137 0.02 -19.88 -8.74
C GLU A 137 0.88 -18.63 -8.99
N GLU A 138 0.45 -17.47 -8.48
CA GLU A 138 1.21 -16.22 -8.58
C GLU A 138 2.58 -16.38 -7.89
N VAL A 139 2.62 -16.97 -6.69
CA VAL A 139 3.87 -17.27 -5.96
C VAL A 139 4.81 -18.13 -6.80
N LYS A 140 4.32 -19.23 -7.38
CA LYS A 140 5.13 -20.12 -8.24
C LYS A 140 5.69 -19.38 -9.45
N GLY A 141 4.86 -18.55 -10.10
CA GLY A 141 5.31 -17.73 -11.23
C GLY A 141 6.36 -16.67 -10.85
N HIS A 142 6.40 -16.21 -9.60
CA HIS A 142 7.48 -15.38 -9.08
C HIS A 142 8.75 -16.19 -8.79
N GLN A 143 8.60 -17.37 -8.20
CA GLN A 143 9.69 -18.27 -7.83
C GLN A 143 10.47 -18.81 -9.05
N GLU A 144 9.77 -19.14 -10.12
CA GLU A 144 10.34 -19.64 -11.38
C GLU A 144 10.95 -18.54 -12.25
N SER A 145 10.73 -17.26 -11.91
CA SER A 145 11.23 -16.14 -12.70
C SER A 145 12.72 -15.91 -12.49
N ASP A 146 13.47 -15.64 -13.57
CA ASP A 146 14.86 -15.20 -13.49
C ASP A 146 15.02 -13.73 -13.05
N CYS A 147 13.93 -12.98 -12.90
CA CYS A 147 13.95 -11.58 -12.53
C CYS A 147 14.12 -11.40 -11.01
N SER A 148 15.21 -10.73 -10.59
CA SER A 148 15.50 -10.49 -9.17
C SER A 148 14.36 -9.79 -8.43
N SER A 149 13.68 -8.82 -9.04
CA SER A 149 12.56 -8.12 -8.43
C SER A 149 11.29 -8.97 -8.32
N ARG A 150 11.17 -10.05 -9.09
CA ARG A 150 10.11 -11.05 -8.91
C ARG A 150 10.48 -12.04 -7.81
N LYS A 151 11.77 -12.41 -7.69
CA LYS A 151 12.24 -13.28 -6.61
C LYS A 151 12.12 -12.63 -5.23
N SER A 152 12.27 -11.30 -5.12
CA SER A 152 12.06 -10.58 -3.86
C SER A 152 10.60 -10.54 -3.39
N LEU A 153 9.66 -11.00 -4.21
CA LEU A 153 8.24 -11.13 -3.87
C LEU A 153 7.85 -12.52 -3.37
N VAL A 154 8.80 -13.47 -3.33
CA VAL A 154 8.53 -14.83 -2.88
C VAL A 154 8.57 -14.88 -1.35
N PRO A 155 7.54 -15.43 -0.68
CA PRO A 155 7.52 -15.57 0.77
C PRO A 155 8.38 -16.77 1.22
N ASP A 156 8.87 -16.73 2.46
CA ASP A 156 9.58 -17.85 3.08
C ASP A 156 8.65 -19.05 3.31
N TYR A 157 7.42 -18.75 3.76
CA TYR A 157 6.39 -19.73 4.07
C TYR A 157 5.01 -19.30 3.56
N TYR A 158 4.10 -20.26 3.43
CA TYR A 158 2.69 -19.98 3.21
C TYR A 158 1.80 -20.94 4.02
N VAL A 159 0.59 -20.50 4.33
CA VAL A 159 -0.48 -21.28 4.98
C VAL A 159 -1.81 -21.03 4.27
N ASP A 160 -2.73 -21.99 4.37
CA ASP A 160 -4.07 -21.81 3.81
C ASP A 160 -4.83 -20.73 4.59
N SER A 161 -4.65 -20.73 5.92
CA SER A 161 -5.20 -19.73 6.84
C SER A 161 -4.27 -19.49 8.02
N ILE A 162 -4.34 -18.31 8.64
CA ILE A 162 -3.65 -18.03 9.91
C ILE A 162 -4.07 -18.98 11.04
N ALA A 163 -5.24 -19.62 10.93
CA ALA A 163 -5.69 -20.64 11.87
C ALA A 163 -4.76 -21.88 11.90
N ASP A 164 -4.01 -22.13 10.83
CA ASP A 164 -3.07 -23.24 10.72
C ASP A 164 -1.87 -23.09 11.66
N LEU A 165 -1.68 -21.89 12.25
CA LEU A 165 -0.66 -21.64 13.26
C LEU A 165 -1.08 -22.07 14.67
N LEU A 166 -2.38 -22.26 14.92
CA LEU A 166 -2.90 -22.56 16.27
C LEU A 166 -2.27 -23.83 16.89
N PRO A 167 -2.14 -24.97 16.17
CA PRO A 167 -1.55 -26.17 16.76
C PRO A 167 -0.10 -25.99 17.23
N ALA A 168 0.63 -25.01 16.66
CA ALA A 168 2.01 -24.72 17.04
C ALA A 168 2.13 -23.73 18.21
N LEU A 169 1.01 -23.14 18.66
CA LEU A 169 0.95 -22.16 19.75
C LEU A 169 0.32 -22.73 21.03
N GLU A 170 -0.20 -23.96 20.99
CA GLU A 170 -0.88 -24.63 22.11
C GLU A 170 0.08 -25.40 23.05
N ASP A 171 1.40 -25.19 22.92
CA ASP A 171 2.44 -25.74 23.81
C ASP A 171 2.75 -24.84 25.02
#